data_AF-A0A9X1HHA7-F1
#
_entry.id   AF-A0A9X1HHA7-F1
#
_cell.length_a   1.000
_cell.length_b   1.000
_cell.length_c   1.000
_cell.angle_alpha   90.00
_cell.angle_beta   90.00
_cell.angle_gamma   90.00
#
_symmetry.space_group_name_H-M   'P 1'
#
loop_
_entity.id
_entity.type
_entity.pdbx_description
1 polymer ?
#
loop_
_entity_poly.entity_id
_entity_poly.type
_entity_poly.pdbx_seq_one_letter_code
_entity_poly.pdbx_strand_id
1 'polypeptide(L)'
;MKIISNHKWWWIYLITATIIVSIITSQRFTVTGLLYSIAGHLVFSIGVATIPWLFYRLKGNPLTTVQMMWTITVAWLILAVANLSEIP
;
A
#
# COMPACT_ATOMS: atom_id res chain seq x y z
N MET A 1 -1.52 -12.73 11.11
CA MET A 1 -0.35 -11.85 11.43
C MET A 1 -0.81 -10.74 12.36
N LYS A 2 -0.06 -10.43 13.43
CA LYS A 2 -0.40 -9.36 14.39
C LYS A 2 -0.64 -7.99 13.74
N ILE A 3 -0.08 -7.76 12.54
CA ILE A 3 -0.32 -6.58 11.68
C ILE A 3 -1.80 -6.32 11.37
N ILE A 4 -2.59 -7.36 11.09
CA ILE A 4 -3.97 -7.18 10.64
C ILE A 4 -4.90 -6.92 11.82
N SER A 5 -4.71 -7.63 12.93
CA SER A 5 -5.61 -7.56 14.10
C SER A 5 -5.33 -6.38 15.02
N ASN A 6 -4.05 -5.99 15.19
CA ASN A 6 -3.65 -5.03 16.23
C ASN A 6 -3.44 -3.59 15.71
N HIS A 7 -3.44 -3.39 14.39
CA HIS A 7 -3.18 -2.08 13.76
C HIS A 7 -4.32 -1.65 12.85
N LYS A 8 -5.57 -1.85 13.31
CA LYS A 8 -6.79 -1.53 12.54
C LYS A 8 -6.83 -0.08 12.07
N TRP A 9 -6.45 0.87 12.93
CA TRP A 9 -6.42 2.29 12.59
C TRP A 9 -5.45 2.60 11.45
N TRP A 10 -4.27 1.97 11.43
CA TRP A 10 -3.32 2.14 10.34
C TRP A 10 -3.89 1.63 9.00
N TRP A 11 -4.54 0.46 9.00
CA TRP A 11 -5.23 -0.04 7.81
C TRP A 11 -6.35 0.90 7.34
N ILE A 12 -7.15 1.43 8.27
CA ILE A 12 -8.21 2.40 7.95
C ILE A 12 -7.61 3.64 7.28
N TYR A 13 -6.50 4.20 7.81
CA TYR A 13 -5.83 5.34 7.19
C TYR A 13 -5.27 5.00 5.81
N LEU A 14 -4.61 3.85 5.66
CA LEU A 14 -4.04 3.43 4.38
C LEU A 14 -5.12 3.21 3.32
N ILE A 15 -6.23 2.55 3.68
CA ILE A 15 -7.35 2.31 2.78
C ILE A 15 -8.04 3.63 2.41
N THR A 16 -8.30 4.50 3.39
CA THR A 16 -8.90 5.82 3.14
C THR A 16 -8.04 6.65 2.19
N ALA A 17 -6.72 6.72 2.45
CA ALA A 17 -5.79 7.42 1.57
C ALA A 17 -5.76 6.80 0.16
N THR A 18 -5.81 5.46 0.07
CA THR A 18 -5.87 4.76 -1.23
C THR A 18 -7.12 5.12 -2.01
N ILE A 19 -8.29 5.17 -1.34
CA ILE A 19 -9.56 5.59 -1.97
C ILE A 19 -9.42 7.00 -2.52
N ILE A 20 -8.89 7.94 -1.71
CA ILE A 20 -8.71 9.34 -2.12
C ILE A 20 -7.81 9.43 -3.36
N VAL A 21 -6.62 8.82 -3.32
CA VAL A 21 -5.70 8.81 -4.46
C VAL A 21 -6.33 8.17 -5.69
N SER A 22 -7.04 7.06 -5.51
CA SER A 22 -7.71 6.36 -6.61
C SER A 22 -8.80 7.21 -7.25
N ILE A 23 -9.57 7.98 -6.46
CA ILE A 23 -10.58 8.91 -6.98
C ILE A 23 -9.91 10.03 -7.78
N ILE A 24 -8.86 10.64 -7.23
CA ILE A 24 -8.16 11.78 -7.86
C ILE A 24 -7.50 11.37 -9.18
N THR A 25 -6.91 10.17 -9.23
CA THR A 25 -6.15 9.68 -10.39
C THR A 25 -7.02 8.98 -11.45
N SER A 26 -8.31 8.74 -11.17
CA SER A 26 -9.20 8.05 -12.10
C SER A 26 -9.72 8.98 -13.20
N GLN A 27 -9.26 8.78 -14.44
CA GLN A 27 -9.74 9.54 -15.60
C GLN A 27 -11.18 9.22 -16.01
N ARG A 28 -11.70 8.03 -15.68
CA ARG A 28 -13.09 7.62 -15.93
C ARG A 28 -13.67 6.93 -14.70
N PHE A 29 -14.62 7.58 -14.04
CA PHE A 29 -15.20 7.04 -12.82
C PHE A 29 -16.14 5.88 -13.14
N THR A 30 -15.68 4.66 -12.87
CA THR A 30 -16.51 3.45 -12.83
C THR A 30 -16.26 2.76 -11.50
N VAL A 31 -17.30 2.18 -10.90
CA VAL A 31 -17.17 1.49 -9.59
C VAL A 31 -16.14 0.35 -9.69
N THR A 32 -16.17 -0.41 -10.78
CA THR A 32 -15.21 -1.48 -11.04
C THR A 32 -13.79 -0.94 -11.23
N GLY A 33 -13.60 0.12 -12.00
CA GLY A 33 -12.30 0.77 -12.18
C GLY A 33 -11.72 1.29 -10.87
N LEU A 34 -12.55 1.89 -10.01
CA LEU A 34 -12.13 2.36 -8.69
C LEU A 34 -11.69 1.20 -7.79
N LEU A 35 -12.47 0.11 -7.76
CA LEU A 35 -12.12 -1.09 -6.99
C LEU A 35 -10.80 -1.71 -7.48
N TYR A 36 -10.58 -1.78 -8.80
CA TYR A 36 -9.33 -2.25 -9.37
C TYR A 36 -8.15 -1.35 -9.00
N SER A 37 -8.34 -0.02 -9.04
CA SER A 37 -7.30 0.94 -8.65
C SER A 37 -6.92 0.80 -7.17
N ILE A 38 -7.91 0.70 -6.28
CA ILE A 38 -7.69 0.50 -4.84
C ILE A 38 -6.97 -0.83 -4.59
N ALA A 39 -7.46 -1.92 -5.17
CA ALA A 39 -6.84 -3.23 -5.04
C ALA A 39 -5.40 -3.24 -5.57
N GLY A 40 -5.16 -2.58 -6.71
CA GLY A 40 -3.84 -2.44 -7.32
C GLY A 40 -2.83 -1.77 -6.38
N HIS A 41 -3.21 -0.66 -5.74
CA HIS A 41 -2.34 0.02 -4.78
C HIS A 41 -1.99 -0.84 -3.56
N LEU A 42 -2.98 -1.55 -3.01
CA LEU A 42 -2.77 -2.40 -1.84
C LEU A 42 -1.92 -3.63 -2.19
N VAL A 43 -2.21 -4.29 -3.31
CA VAL A 43 -1.43 -5.46 -3.77
C VAL A 43 0.00 -5.05 -4.10
N PHE A 44 0.20 -3.93 -4.79
CA PHE A 44 1.54 -3.42 -5.10
C PHE A 44 2.33 -3.12 -3.83
N SER A 45 1.76 -2.36 -2.90
CA SER A 45 2.45 -1.96 -1.68
C SER A 45 2.83 -3.15 -0.78
N ILE A 46 1.94 -4.14 -0.64
CA ILE A 46 2.22 -5.39 0.08
C ILE A 46 3.26 -6.24 -0.66
N GLY A 47 3.14 -6.35 -1.99
CA GLY A 47 4.05 -7.11 -2.84
C GLY A 47 5.48 -6.56 -2.76
N VAL A 48 5.66 -5.26 -2.94
CA VAL A 48 6.96 -4.59 -2.82
C VAL A 48 7.53 -4.73 -1.40
N ALA A 49 6.71 -4.56 -0.35
CA ALA A 49 7.17 -4.72 1.02
C ALA A 49 7.59 -6.15 1.37
N THR A 50 7.14 -7.14 0.61
CA THR A 50 7.55 -8.55 0.79
C THR A 50 9.02 -8.76 0.42
N ILE A 51 9.59 -7.95 -0.48
CA ILE A 51 11.00 -8.03 -0.91
C ILE A 51 11.97 -7.82 0.27
N PRO A 52 11.97 -6.67 0.97
CA PRO A 52 12.86 -6.47 2.11
C PRO A 52 12.50 -7.42 3.26
N TRP A 53 11.21 -7.74 3.48
CA TRP A 53 10.84 -8.72 4.48
C TRP A 53 11.52 -10.08 4.26
N LEU A 54 11.50 -10.59 3.03
CA LEU A 54 12.13 -11.85 2.68
C LEU A 54 13.65 -11.77 2.86
N PHE A 55 14.28 -10.70 2.37
CA PHE A 55 15.72 -10.49 2.51
C PHE A 55 16.19 -10.47 3.98
N TYR A 56 15.51 -9.70 4.83
CA TYR A 56 15.83 -9.61 6.26
C TYR A 56 15.55 -10.91 7.00
N ARG A 57 14.49 -11.63 6.60
CA ARG A 57 14.19 -12.96 7.14
C ARG A 57 15.28 -13.99 6.79
N LEU A 58 15.80 -13.99 5.57
CA LEU A 58 16.91 -14.87 5.16
C LEU A 58 18.21 -14.57 5.90
N LYS A 59 18.42 -13.32 6.33
CA LYS A 59 19.55 -12.91 7.18
C LYS A 59 19.36 -13.19 8.68
N GLY A 60 18.30 -13.90 9.07
CA GLY A 60 18.00 -14.22 10.48
C GLY A 60 17.52 -13.04 11.33
N ASN A 61 17.25 -11.88 10.71
CA ASN A 61 16.81 -10.66 11.40
C ASN A 61 15.48 -10.18 10.82
N PRO A 62 14.37 -10.90 11.03
CA PRO A 62 13.09 -10.57 10.41
C PRO A 62 12.61 -9.18 10.81
N LEU A 63 11.97 -8.48 9.87
CA LEU A 63 11.39 -7.16 10.15
C LEU A 63 10.33 -7.24 11.26
N THR A 64 10.39 -6.27 12.17
CA THR A 64 9.33 -6.04 13.15
C THR A 64 8.03 -5.61 12.48
N THR A 65 6.91 -5.73 13.19
CA THR A 65 5.59 -5.27 12.72
C THR A 65 5.63 -3.81 12.26
N VAL A 66 6.22 -2.93 13.05
CA VAL A 66 6.30 -1.48 12.74
C VAL A 66 7.15 -1.25 11.48
N GLN A 67 8.30 -1.90 11.36
CA GLN A 67 9.13 -1.81 10.15
C GLN A 67 8.38 -2.29 8.90
N MET A 68 7.61 -3.38 9.00
CA MET A 68 6.79 -3.85 7.89
C MET A 68 5.70 -2.83 7.50
N MET A 69 5.03 -2.22 8.48
CA MET A 69 4.03 -1.16 8.23
C MET A 69 4.64 0.04 7.51
N TRP A 70 5.83 0.48 7.93
CA TRP A 70 6.57 1.54 7.25
C TRP A 70 6.92 1.16 5.83
N THR A 71 7.40 -0.07 5.62
CA THR A 71 7.77 -0.55 4.29
C THR A 71 6.57 -0.56 3.34
N ILE A 72 5.41 -1.05 3.80
CA ILE A 72 4.15 -1.01 3.02
C ILE A 72 3.74 0.43 2.74
N THR A 73 3.79 1.30 3.74
CA THR A 73 3.39 2.72 3.60
C THR A 73 4.29 3.45 2.59
N VAL A 74 5.60 3.20 2.62
CA VAL A 74 6.55 3.79 1.66
C VAL A 74 6.31 3.26 0.25
N ALA A 75 6.12 1.94 0.09
CA ALA A 75 5.80 1.37 -1.22
C ALA A 75 4.48 1.90 -1.79
N TRP A 76 3.47 2.06 -0.93
CA TRP A 76 2.21 2.70 -1.29
C TRP A 76 2.42 4.16 -1.69
N LEU A 77 3.20 4.93 -0.93
CA LEU A 77 3.48 6.34 -1.19
C LEU A 77 4.20 6.55 -2.53
N ILE A 78 5.17 5.70 -2.85
CA ILE A 78 5.89 5.74 -4.14
C ILE A 78 4.90 5.59 -5.29
N LEU A 79 4.00 4.60 -5.23
CA LEU A 79 3.00 4.39 -6.28
C LEU A 79 1.96 5.53 -6.32
N ALA A 80 1.51 6.02 -5.17
CA ALA A 80 0.57 7.12 -5.08
C ALA A 80 1.14 8.39 -5.71
N VAL A 81 2.39 8.74 -5.39
CA VAL A 81 3.09 9.89 -5.97
C VAL A 81 3.26 9.71 -7.48
N ALA A 82 3.70 8.53 -7.94
CA ALA A 82 3.82 8.24 -9.37
C ALA A 82 2.49 8.47 -10.10
N ASN A 83 1.38 7.91 -9.59
CA ASN A 83 0.07 8.09 -10.22
C ASN A 83 -0.42 9.54 -10.20
N LEU A 84 -0.13 10.30 -9.14
CA LEU A 84 -0.48 11.72 -9.06
C LEU A 84 0.36 12.58 -10.03
N SER A 85 1.62 12.19 -10.27
CA SER A 85 2.52 12.90 -11.21
C SER A 85 2.15 12.69 -12.68
N GLU A 86 1.42 11.62 -13.00
CA GLU A 86 0.95 11.30 -14.35
C GLU A 86 -0.44 11.91 -14.66
N ILE A 87 -1.00 12.72 -13.75
CA ILE A 87 -2.25 13.44 -14.02
C ILE A 87 -1.96 14.52 -15.09
N PRO A 88 -2.66 14.51 -16.24
CA PRO A 88 -2.51 15.52 -17.29
C PRO A 88 -2.90 16.93 -16.86
#